data_AF-A0A7Y7BCS2-F1
#
_entry.id   AF-A0A7Y7BCS2-F1
#
_cell.length_a   1.000
_cell.length_b   1.000
_cell.length_c   1.000
_cell.angle_alpha   90.00
_cell.angle_beta   90.00
_cell.angle_gamma   90.00
#
_symmetry.space_group_name_H-M   'P 1'
#
loop_
_entity.id
_entity.type
_entity.pdbx_description
1 polymer ?
#
loop_
_entity_poly.entity_id
_entity_poly.type
_entity_poly.pdbx_seq_one_letter_code
_entity_poly.pdbx_strand_id
1 'polypeptide(L)'
;MKIDLKIASILLAFFFVACGSDKQKTLTAFEVYCEMVSNTAKPLALSPIFEPEEADALELEFFSIADSLGLKIFREDHFPVTALYDGAYTDGKTIFGIYKDEARKLQYDLLKSDVEASNGTPIELGRRMGRLLGYSPQGINELLMANSDFKAYSSLDVQEQITHLYYENVERALSFYAETLGLTKVGENRFQIGVDALIQINPVSDEYPADLPKSTAIALLTDQLPEWYEYVQQKGIEIKYTYKPRDGGPHDGFVAIDPEGYLLEFEQFKQHPENELFVAA
;
A
#
# COMPACT_ATOMS: atom_id res chain seq x y z
N MET A 1 71.95 -15.98 23.08
CA MET A 1 71.97 -16.90 21.92
C MET A 1 71.17 -18.14 22.30
N LYS A 2 70.19 -18.51 21.45
CA LYS A 2 69.21 -19.61 21.57
C LYS A 2 68.07 -19.40 22.59
N ILE A 3 66.93 -18.94 22.05
CA ILE A 3 65.61 -19.11 22.65
C ILE A 3 65.20 -20.56 22.35
N ASP A 4 64.87 -21.31 23.40
CA ASP A 4 64.48 -22.70 23.32
C ASP A 4 63.04 -22.85 22.78
N LEU A 5 62.95 -23.73 21.79
CA LEU A 5 61.79 -24.04 20.97
C LEU A 5 60.92 -25.08 21.70
N LYS A 6 60.09 -24.67 22.67
CA LYS A 6 59.07 -25.55 23.30
C LYS A 6 57.82 -24.81 23.77
N ILE A 7 57.11 -24.15 22.85
CA ILE A 7 55.66 -23.89 23.00
C ILE A 7 55.02 -24.05 21.61
N ALA A 8 54.98 -25.30 21.15
CA ALA A 8 54.19 -25.70 20.00
C ALA A 8 53.22 -26.76 20.50
N SER A 9 52.07 -26.32 20.99
CA SER A 9 50.79 -27.05 21.08
C SER A 9 49.85 -26.24 21.98
N ILE A 10 48.59 -26.11 21.57
CA ILE A 10 47.51 -25.31 22.18
C ILE A 10 47.46 -23.85 21.68
N LEU A 11 47.30 -23.70 20.38
CA LEU A 11 46.71 -22.51 19.75
C LEU A 11 45.95 -22.96 18.49
N LEU A 12 45.02 -23.88 18.68
CA LEU A 12 44.13 -24.36 17.62
C LEU A 12 42.76 -24.72 18.23
N ALA A 13 42.06 -23.73 18.78
CA ALA A 13 40.67 -23.92 19.24
C ALA A 13 39.86 -22.63 19.43
N PHE A 14 40.21 -21.51 18.79
CA PHE A 14 39.46 -20.25 18.95
C PHE A 14 39.28 -19.44 17.66
N PHE A 15 38.96 -20.11 16.55
CA PHE A 15 38.55 -19.43 15.31
C PHE A 15 37.17 -19.84 14.77
N PHE A 16 36.36 -20.59 15.53
CA PHE A 16 35.02 -21.02 15.08
C PHE A 16 33.83 -20.39 15.83
N VAL A 17 34.05 -19.46 16.77
CA VAL A 17 32.94 -18.93 17.59
C VAL A 17 32.35 -17.62 17.05
N ALA A 18 33.00 -16.95 16.08
CA ALA A 18 32.48 -15.68 15.54
C ALA A 18 31.34 -15.87 14.51
N CYS A 19 31.45 -16.81 13.56
CA CYS A 19 30.44 -17.04 12.52
C CYS A 19 29.09 -17.54 13.06
N GLY A 20 29.08 -18.31 14.16
CA GLY A 20 27.83 -18.84 14.72
C GLY A 20 26.94 -17.74 15.30
N SER A 21 27.53 -16.65 15.80
CA SER A 21 26.77 -15.55 16.41
C SER A 21 26.07 -14.65 15.38
N ASP A 22 26.63 -14.52 14.19
CA ASP A 22 26.07 -13.68 13.12
C ASP A 22 24.97 -14.42 12.37
N LYS A 23 25.23 -15.68 12.02
CA LYS A 23 24.22 -16.58 11.44
C LYS A 23 22.96 -16.66 12.29
N GLN A 24 23.10 -16.85 13.61
CA GLN A 24 21.94 -16.93 14.51
C GLN A 24 21.12 -15.63 14.53
N LYS A 25 21.78 -14.46 14.49
CA LYS A 25 21.08 -13.16 14.41
C LYS A 25 20.31 -13.04 13.10
N THR A 26 20.91 -13.44 11.98
CA THR A 26 20.24 -13.42 10.66
C THR A 26 19.01 -14.33 10.64
N LEU A 27 19.10 -15.54 11.19
CA LEU A 27 17.95 -16.44 11.32
C LEU A 27 16.86 -15.84 12.20
N THR A 28 17.23 -15.25 13.34
CA THR A 28 16.27 -14.59 14.25
C THR A 28 15.57 -13.41 13.56
N ALA A 29 16.30 -12.61 12.79
CA ALA A 29 15.71 -11.52 12.02
C ALA A 29 14.76 -12.04 10.93
N PHE A 30 15.11 -13.13 10.27
CA PHE A 30 14.26 -13.80 9.27
C PHE A 30 12.96 -14.33 9.88
N GLU A 31 13.01 -14.91 11.09
CA GLU A 31 11.83 -15.34 11.84
C GLU A 31 10.85 -14.18 12.08
N VAL A 32 11.34 -12.98 12.40
CA VAL A 32 10.47 -11.80 12.58
C VAL A 32 9.71 -11.47 11.28
N TYR A 33 10.37 -11.50 10.12
CA TYR A 33 9.66 -11.30 8.84
C TYR A 33 8.61 -12.39 8.59
N CYS A 34 8.91 -13.64 8.93
CA CYS A 34 7.95 -14.72 8.86
C CYS A 34 6.74 -14.47 9.78
N GLU A 35 6.96 -14.05 11.03
CA GLU A 35 5.88 -13.72 11.96
C GLU A 35 4.98 -12.60 11.44
N MET A 36 5.55 -11.56 10.84
CA MET A 36 4.79 -10.45 10.24
C MET A 36 3.85 -10.95 9.13
N VAL A 37 4.32 -11.87 8.28
CA VAL A 37 3.49 -12.45 7.20
C VAL A 37 2.46 -13.43 7.78
N SER A 38 2.86 -14.28 8.72
CA SER A 38 1.98 -15.28 9.36
C SER A 38 0.78 -14.63 10.05
N ASN A 39 1.03 -13.53 10.77
CA ASN A 39 0.04 -12.73 11.48
C ASN A 39 -0.64 -11.67 10.60
N THR A 40 -0.47 -11.72 9.29
CA THR A 40 -1.11 -10.82 8.30
C THR A 40 -0.74 -9.34 8.44
N ALA A 41 0.28 -9.00 9.22
CA ALA A 41 0.81 -7.65 9.33
C ALA A 41 1.53 -7.20 8.04
N LYS A 42 2.04 -8.16 7.25
CA LYS A 42 2.55 -7.94 5.90
C LYS A 42 1.95 -8.92 4.91
N PRO A 43 1.50 -8.47 3.72
CA PRO A 43 1.06 -9.38 2.66
C PRO A 43 2.23 -10.17 2.05
N LEU A 44 3.38 -9.52 1.86
CA LEU A 44 4.64 -10.09 1.43
C LEU A 44 5.78 -9.40 2.18
N ALA A 45 6.79 -10.17 2.59
CA ALA A 45 8.00 -9.64 3.19
C ALA A 45 9.22 -9.99 2.34
N LEU A 46 10.21 -9.10 2.32
CA LEU A 46 11.52 -9.34 1.74
C LEU A 46 12.51 -9.46 2.90
N SER A 47 13.37 -10.47 2.84
CA SER A 47 14.50 -10.60 3.75
C SER A 47 15.48 -9.41 3.59
N PRO A 48 16.49 -9.30 4.47
CA PRO A 48 17.68 -8.53 4.16
C PRO A 48 18.34 -8.99 2.85
N ILE A 49 19.24 -8.15 2.35
CA ILE A 49 20.02 -8.38 1.12
C ILE A 49 21.28 -9.17 1.48
N PHE A 50 21.59 -10.20 0.70
CA PHE A 50 22.72 -11.10 0.92
C PHE A 50 23.65 -11.16 -0.30
N GLU A 51 24.92 -11.44 -0.07
CA GLU A 51 25.78 -11.95 -1.14
C GLU A 51 25.30 -13.36 -1.55
N PRO A 52 25.43 -13.76 -2.83
CA PRO A 52 24.96 -15.07 -3.28
C PRO A 52 25.49 -16.26 -2.46
N GLU A 53 26.78 -16.23 -2.09
CA GLU A 53 27.40 -17.30 -1.27
C GLU A 53 26.82 -17.36 0.16
N GLU A 54 26.44 -16.21 0.73
CA GLU A 54 25.81 -16.15 2.04
C GLU A 54 24.36 -16.66 1.97
N ALA A 55 23.64 -16.29 0.92
CA ALA A 55 22.29 -16.79 0.66
C ALA A 55 22.26 -18.31 0.51
N ASP A 56 23.22 -18.89 -0.23
CA ASP A 56 23.37 -20.35 -0.38
C ASP A 56 23.56 -21.05 0.97
N ALA A 57 24.29 -20.42 1.89
CA ALA A 57 24.56 -20.98 3.21
C ALA A 57 23.36 -20.92 4.18
N LEU A 58 22.38 -20.05 3.91
CA LEU A 58 21.20 -19.81 4.75
C LEU A 58 19.91 -20.43 4.19
N GLU A 59 19.87 -20.73 2.89
CA GLU A 59 18.66 -21.12 2.16
C GLU A 59 17.90 -22.27 2.84
N LEU A 60 18.59 -23.36 3.17
CA LEU A 60 17.94 -24.53 3.79
C LEU A 60 17.26 -24.19 5.13
N GLU A 61 17.87 -23.33 5.95
CA GLU A 61 17.29 -22.92 7.23
C GLU A 61 16.13 -21.95 7.03
N PHE A 62 16.23 -20.99 6.12
CA PHE A 62 15.12 -20.08 5.80
C PHE A 62 13.89 -20.84 5.29
N PHE A 63 14.09 -21.82 4.40
CA PHE A 63 12.99 -22.68 3.92
C PHE A 63 12.40 -23.50 5.06
N SER A 64 13.23 -24.07 5.93
CA SER A 64 12.74 -24.82 7.10
C SER A 64 11.95 -23.96 8.08
N ILE A 65 12.38 -22.70 8.31
CA ILE A 65 11.68 -21.75 9.19
C ILE A 65 10.32 -21.39 8.59
N ALA A 66 10.28 -21.00 7.31
CA ALA A 66 9.04 -20.63 6.64
C ALA A 66 8.02 -21.79 6.62
N ASP A 67 8.47 -23.00 6.28
CA ASP A 67 7.63 -24.20 6.24
C ASP A 67 7.04 -24.53 7.63
N SER A 68 7.84 -24.39 8.69
CA SER A 68 7.37 -24.63 10.07
C SER A 68 6.23 -23.70 10.52
N LEU A 69 6.08 -22.54 9.86
CA LEU A 69 5.04 -21.56 10.09
C LEU A 69 3.92 -21.62 9.02
N GLY A 70 3.95 -22.60 8.11
CA GLY A 70 3.00 -22.74 7.01
C GLY A 70 3.09 -21.61 5.98
N LEU A 71 4.27 -21.00 5.86
CA LEU A 71 4.57 -19.96 4.89
C LEU A 71 5.29 -20.54 3.68
N LYS A 72 5.28 -19.77 2.60
CA LYS A 72 6.02 -20.04 1.37
C LYS A 72 7.12 -19.03 1.21
N ILE A 73 8.18 -19.45 0.54
CA ILE A 73 9.38 -18.66 0.32
C ILE A 73 9.86 -18.83 -1.12
N PHE A 74 10.41 -17.77 -1.69
CA PHE A 74 11.13 -17.83 -2.95
C PHE A 74 12.46 -17.09 -2.83
N ARG A 75 13.44 -17.52 -3.62
CA ARG A 75 14.71 -16.82 -3.80
C ARG A 75 14.62 -15.87 -4.99
N GLU A 76 15.16 -14.68 -4.82
CA GLU A 76 15.31 -13.67 -5.86
C GLU A 76 16.78 -13.26 -5.99
N ASP A 77 17.37 -13.53 -7.15
CA ASP A 77 18.75 -13.17 -7.50
C ASP A 77 18.82 -11.99 -8.50
N HIS A 78 17.68 -11.60 -9.08
CA HIS A 78 17.55 -10.53 -10.05
C HIS A 78 16.41 -9.60 -9.61
N PHE A 79 16.67 -8.85 -8.55
CA PHE A 79 15.66 -8.01 -7.92
C PHE A 79 15.08 -6.99 -8.92
N PRO A 80 13.75 -6.85 -9.03
CA PRO A 80 13.12 -5.88 -9.91
C PRO A 80 13.31 -4.47 -9.37
N VAL A 81 14.33 -3.78 -9.88
CA VAL A 81 14.64 -2.39 -9.50
C VAL A 81 13.54 -1.46 -9.97
N THR A 82 12.99 -0.69 -9.02
CA THR A 82 11.97 0.35 -9.26
C THR A 82 12.43 1.66 -8.63
N ALA A 83 11.65 2.74 -8.73
CA ALA A 83 11.96 3.99 -8.03
C ALA A 83 11.74 3.94 -6.51
N LEU A 84 11.23 2.83 -5.96
CA LEU A 84 10.93 2.73 -4.52
C LEU A 84 12.19 2.67 -3.66
N TYR A 85 13.25 2.04 -4.17
CA TYR A 85 14.55 1.89 -3.51
C TYR A 85 15.66 2.28 -4.48
N ASP A 86 16.80 2.70 -3.95
CA ASP A 86 18.01 2.89 -4.74
C ASP A 86 18.52 1.54 -5.28
N GLY A 87 18.53 1.40 -6.61
CA GLY A 87 18.92 0.17 -7.31
C GLY A 87 20.38 -0.23 -7.11
N ALA A 88 21.24 0.69 -6.64
CA ALA A 88 22.64 0.37 -6.34
C ALA A 88 22.83 -0.68 -5.24
N TYR A 89 21.83 -0.88 -4.37
CA TYR A 89 21.91 -1.82 -3.26
C TYR A 89 21.52 -3.26 -3.62
N THR A 90 20.83 -3.46 -4.75
CA THR A 90 20.23 -4.76 -5.10
C THR A 90 20.93 -5.46 -6.27
N ASP A 91 21.87 -4.77 -6.93
CA ASP A 91 22.60 -5.33 -8.07
C ASP A 91 23.57 -6.46 -7.63
N GLY A 92 23.45 -7.62 -8.27
CA GLY A 92 24.25 -8.81 -7.98
C GLY A 92 24.02 -9.41 -6.58
N LYS A 93 22.91 -9.09 -5.92
CA LYS A 93 22.56 -9.59 -4.58
C LYS A 93 21.37 -10.52 -4.60
N THR A 94 21.24 -11.30 -3.53
CA THR A 94 20.12 -12.22 -3.33
C THR A 94 19.22 -11.75 -2.19
N ILE A 95 17.91 -11.90 -2.37
CA ILE A 95 16.86 -11.64 -1.38
C ILE A 95 15.91 -12.84 -1.36
N PHE A 96 15.31 -13.12 -0.21
CA PHE A 96 14.24 -14.10 -0.09
C PHE A 96 12.90 -13.40 0.13
N GLY A 97 11.91 -13.72 -0.69
CA GLY A 97 10.54 -13.26 -0.51
C GLY A 97 9.72 -14.28 0.28
N ILE A 98 9.00 -13.81 1.28
CA ILE A 98 8.17 -14.62 2.19
C ILE A 98 6.71 -14.24 1.98
N TYR A 99 5.85 -15.23 1.79
CA TYR A 99 4.44 -15.01 1.50
C TYR A 99 3.58 -16.17 2.02
N LYS A 100 2.28 -15.91 2.18
CA LYS A 100 1.29 -16.94 2.59
C LYS A 100 0.34 -17.32 1.46
N ASP A 101 -0.10 -16.32 0.70
CA ASP A 101 -1.04 -16.45 -0.41
C ASP A 101 -0.31 -16.40 -1.76
N GLU A 102 -0.57 -17.39 -2.64
CA GLU A 102 0.00 -17.43 -4.00
C GLU A 102 -0.31 -16.19 -4.82
N ALA A 103 -1.42 -15.51 -4.54
CA ALA A 103 -1.74 -14.24 -5.18
C ALA A 103 -0.62 -13.20 -5.00
N ARG A 104 0.08 -13.21 -3.86
CA ARG A 104 1.18 -12.27 -3.58
C ARG A 104 2.44 -12.60 -4.36
N LYS A 105 2.74 -13.88 -4.54
CA LYS A 105 3.84 -14.30 -5.42
C LYS A 105 3.55 -13.97 -6.88
N LEU A 106 2.30 -14.19 -7.33
CA LEU A 106 1.89 -13.80 -8.67
C LEU A 106 2.01 -12.29 -8.90
N GLN A 107 1.60 -11.46 -7.95
CA GLN A 107 1.76 -9.99 -8.01
C GLN A 107 3.24 -9.59 -8.12
N TYR A 108 4.11 -10.25 -7.36
CA TYR A 108 5.56 -10.05 -7.44
C TYR A 108 6.10 -10.40 -8.83
N ASP A 109 5.70 -11.54 -9.38
CA ASP A 109 6.17 -12.02 -10.70
C ASP A 109 5.69 -11.14 -11.84
N LEU A 110 4.44 -10.65 -11.78
CA LEU A 110 3.92 -9.69 -12.75
C LEU A 110 4.68 -8.37 -12.68
N LEU A 111 4.91 -7.84 -11.47
CA LEU A 111 5.72 -6.64 -11.28
C LEU A 111 7.12 -6.82 -11.86
N LYS A 112 7.75 -7.98 -11.63
CA LYS A 112 9.07 -8.29 -12.17
C LYS A 112 9.08 -8.33 -13.70
N SER A 113 8.12 -9.02 -14.29
CA SER A 113 7.95 -9.07 -15.75
C SER A 113 7.76 -7.67 -16.35
N ASP A 114 7.01 -6.80 -15.68
CA ASP A 114 6.80 -5.43 -16.16
C ASP A 114 8.06 -4.57 -16.05
N VAL A 115 8.85 -4.74 -14.98
CA VAL A 115 10.16 -4.08 -14.83
C VAL A 115 11.10 -4.53 -15.96
N GLU A 116 11.22 -5.83 -16.22
CA GLU A 116 12.05 -6.38 -17.29
C GLU A 116 11.60 -5.92 -18.69
N ALA A 117 10.28 -5.82 -18.90
CA ALA A 117 9.70 -5.35 -20.15
C ALA A 117 9.68 -3.82 -20.30
N SER A 118 10.10 -3.06 -19.27
CA SER A 118 9.94 -1.60 -19.21
C SER A 118 8.48 -1.15 -19.40
N ASN A 119 7.54 -1.96 -18.92
CA ASN A 119 6.10 -1.73 -19.02
C ASN A 119 5.59 -0.91 -17.82
N GLY A 120 5.84 0.40 -17.89
CA GLY A 120 5.45 1.36 -16.86
C GLY A 120 6.60 2.27 -16.47
N THR A 121 6.30 3.41 -15.86
CA THR A 121 7.33 4.32 -15.35
C THR A 121 7.96 3.76 -14.07
N PRO A 122 9.22 4.10 -13.75
CA PRO A 122 9.87 3.67 -12.52
C PRO A 122 9.07 4.01 -11.25
N ILE A 123 8.36 5.15 -11.24
CA ILE A 123 7.52 5.60 -10.12
C ILE A 123 6.27 4.73 -9.99
N GLU A 124 5.57 4.43 -11.09
CA GLU A 124 4.39 3.57 -11.09
C GLU A 124 4.72 2.16 -10.58
N LEU A 125 5.82 1.59 -11.08
CA LEU A 125 6.32 0.28 -10.65
C LEU A 125 6.77 0.32 -9.18
N GLY A 126 7.37 1.43 -8.73
CA GLY A 126 7.73 1.64 -7.33
C GLY A 126 6.52 1.68 -6.40
N ARG A 127 5.42 2.32 -6.81
CA ARG A 127 4.15 2.30 -6.06
C ARG A 127 3.57 0.90 -5.95
N ARG A 128 3.59 0.13 -7.05
CA ARG A 128 3.16 -1.28 -7.07
C ARG A 128 3.98 -2.12 -6.09
N MET A 129 5.31 -2.01 -6.14
CA MET A 129 6.22 -2.65 -5.18
C MET A 129 5.85 -2.27 -3.73
N GLY A 130 5.67 -0.98 -3.44
CA GLY A 130 5.43 -0.52 -2.07
C GLY A 130 4.14 -1.07 -1.48
N ARG A 131 3.07 -1.11 -2.27
CA ARG A 131 1.81 -1.71 -1.86
C ARG A 131 1.90 -3.23 -1.70
N LEU A 132 2.62 -3.91 -2.58
CA LEU A 132 2.91 -5.35 -2.45
C LEU A 132 3.63 -5.68 -1.12
N LEU A 133 4.46 -4.77 -0.62
CA LEU A 133 5.17 -4.91 0.66
C LEU A 133 4.35 -4.44 1.89
N GLY A 134 3.12 -3.98 1.67
CA GLY A 134 2.20 -3.50 2.70
C GLY A 134 2.53 -2.10 3.23
N TYR A 135 3.22 -1.25 2.46
CA TYR A 135 3.47 0.13 2.89
C TYR A 135 2.22 1.01 2.75
N SER A 136 2.06 1.95 3.68
CA SER A 136 1.03 2.97 3.56
C SER A 136 1.32 3.90 2.37
N PRO A 137 0.29 4.57 1.80
CA PRO A 137 0.50 5.55 0.74
C PRO A 137 1.51 6.65 1.12
N GLN A 138 1.49 7.09 2.39
CA GLN A 138 2.46 8.04 2.92
C GLN A 138 3.88 7.48 2.88
N GLY A 139 4.11 6.28 3.42
CA GLY A 139 5.44 5.67 3.43
C GLY A 139 5.98 5.41 2.01
N ILE A 140 5.11 5.02 1.07
CA ILE A 140 5.48 4.89 -0.35
C ILE A 140 5.90 6.24 -0.91
N ASN A 141 5.15 7.32 -0.65
CA ASN A 141 5.49 8.65 -1.14
C ASN A 141 6.81 9.15 -0.56
N GLU A 142 7.07 8.92 0.73
CA GLU A 142 8.33 9.28 1.39
C GLU A 142 9.51 8.55 0.74
N LEU A 143 9.38 7.25 0.51
CA LEU A 143 10.41 6.46 -0.18
C LEU A 143 10.64 6.94 -1.62
N LEU A 144 9.56 7.18 -2.38
CA LEU A 144 9.69 7.69 -3.75
C LEU A 144 10.32 9.08 -3.80
N MET A 145 9.97 9.98 -2.87
CA MET A 145 10.58 11.31 -2.77
C MET A 145 12.07 11.24 -2.41
N ALA A 146 12.48 10.24 -1.64
CA ALA A 146 13.87 10.04 -1.26
C ALA A 146 14.71 9.43 -2.40
N ASN A 147 14.10 8.62 -3.27
CA ASN A 147 14.80 7.81 -4.27
C ASN A 147 14.51 8.22 -5.73
N SER A 148 13.73 9.29 -5.98
CA SER A 148 13.39 9.73 -7.33
C SER A 148 13.02 11.22 -7.40
N ASP A 149 12.81 11.71 -8.62
CA ASP A 149 12.32 13.08 -8.86
C ASP A 149 10.83 13.27 -8.51
N PHE A 150 10.18 12.24 -7.95
CA PHE A 150 8.78 12.31 -7.52
C PHE A 150 8.56 13.44 -6.49
N LYS A 151 7.49 14.21 -6.70
CA LYS A 151 7.00 15.24 -5.79
C LYS A 151 5.52 15.00 -5.50
N ALA A 152 5.20 14.81 -4.22
CA ALA A 152 3.81 14.78 -3.75
C ALA A 152 3.30 16.20 -3.45
N TYR A 153 1.99 16.36 -3.31
CA TYR A 153 1.39 17.62 -2.83
C TYR A 153 1.99 18.11 -1.50
N SER A 154 2.28 17.19 -0.58
CA SER A 154 2.97 17.50 0.68
C SER A 154 4.36 18.11 0.47
N SER A 155 5.07 17.76 -0.62
CA SER A 155 6.35 18.39 -0.98
C SER A 155 6.21 19.78 -1.57
N LEU A 156 4.99 20.20 -1.89
CA LEU A 156 4.61 21.56 -2.30
C LEU A 156 3.92 22.32 -1.15
N ASP A 157 4.07 21.86 0.09
CA ASP A 157 3.42 22.39 1.29
C ASP A 157 1.88 22.40 1.26
N VAL A 158 1.26 21.68 0.32
CA VAL A 158 -0.20 21.50 0.30
C VAL A 158 -0.60 20.52 1.41
N GLN A 159 -1.33 21.03 2.41
CA GLN A 159 -1.74 20.26 3.59
C GLN A 159 -3.10 19.59 3.44
N GLU A 160 -4.03 20.21 2.71
CA GLU A 160 -5.41 19.72 2.58
C GLU A 160 -5.96 20.05 1.19
N GLN A 161 -6.80 19.17 0.67
CA GLN A 161 -7.66 19.42 -0.48
C GLN A 161 -9.11 19.58 -0.01
N ILE A 162 -9.73 20.71 -0.35
CA ILE A 162 -11.11 21.01 0.02
C ILE A 162 -11.97 21.14 -1.25
N THR A 163 -13.00 20.31 -1.36
CA THR A 163 -14.03 20.45 -2.39
C THR A 163 -15.19 21.28 -1.86
N HIS A 164 -15.45 22.43 -2.48
CA HIS A 164 -16.51 23.35 -2.07
C HIS A 164 -17.83 23.02 -2.78
N LEU A 165 -18.88 22.76 -2.00
CA LEU A 165 -20.24 22.53 -2.48
C LEU A 165 -21.17 23.64 -1.96
N TYR A 166 -22.19 23.99 -2.73
CA TYR A 166 -23.06 25.14 -2.48
C TYR A 166 -24.53 24.73 -2.42
N TYR A 167 -25.24 25.19 -1.39
CA TYR A 167 -26.61 24.76 -1.08
C TYR A 167 -27.53 25.94 -0.77
N GLU A 168 -28.79 25.82 -1.18
CA GLU A 168 -29.86 26.72 -0.74
C GLU A 168 -30.24 26.44 0.73
N ASN A 169 -30.33 25.16 1.09
CA ASN A 169 -30.62 24.71 2.44
C ASN A 169 -29.38 24.08 3.10
N VAL A 170 -28.52 24.95 3.62
CA VAL A 170 -27.26 24.56 4.29
C VAL A 170 -27.50 23.63 5.48
N GLU A 171 -28.52 23.87 6.29
CA GLU A 171 -28.81 23.03 7.47
C GLU A 171 -29.14 21.59 7.06
N ARG A 172 -29.95 21.42 6.00
CA ARG A 172 -30.28 20.10 5.45
C ARG A 172 -29.04 19.39 4.89
N ALA A 173 -28.15 20.11 4.21
CA ALA A 173 -26.89 19.55 3.73
C ALA A 173 -25.97 19.13 4.88
N LEU A 174 -25.81 19.98 5.90
CA LEU A 174 -25.00 19.67 7.08
C LEU A 174 -25.50 18.43 7.82
N SER A 175 -26.82 18.31 8.06
CA SER A 175 -27.42 17.11 8.68
C SER A 175 -27.27 15.89 7.78
N PHE A 176 -27.39 16.03 6.46
CA PHE A 176 -27.17 14.91 5.54
C PHE A 176 -25.74 14.35 5.64
N TYR A 177 -24.71 15.18 5.53
CA TYR A 177 -23.32 14.69 5.60
C TYR A 177 -22.94 14.22 7.01
N ALA A 178 -23.41 14.89 8.07
CA ALA A 178 -23.08 14.55 9.45
C ALA A 178 -23.85 13.34 10.01
N GLU A 179 -25.16 13.29 9.79
CA GLU A 179 -26.06 12.37 10.50
C GLU A 179 -26.61 11.27 9.57
N THR A 180 -26.83 11.59 8.29
CA THR A 180 -27.32 10.60 7.32
C THR A 180 -26.18 9.78 6.75
N LEU A 181 -25.10 10.40 6.29
CA LEU A 181 -23.90 9.70 5.82
C LEU A 181 -22.94 9.34 6.95
N GLY A 182 -22.96 10.07 8.07
CA GLY A 182 -22.11 9.78 9.22
C GLY A 182 -20.66 10.21 9.06
N LEU A 183 -20.36 11.21 8.21
CA LEU A 183 -18.99 11.68 8.01
C LEU A 183 -18.48 12.46 9.23
N THR A 184 -17.19 12.31 9.53
CA THR A 184 -16.53 13.05 10.61
C THR A 184 -16.49 14.53 10.27
N LYS A 185 -17.15 15.33 11.11
CA LYS A 185 -17.17 16.79 10.99
C LYS A 185 -15.85 17.41 11.46
N VAL A 186 -15.32 18.37 10.71
CA VAL A 186 -14.16 19.19 11.06
C VAL A 186 -14.58 20.66 11.04
N GLY A 187 -14.53 21.32 12.20
CA GLY A 187 -15.02 22.69 12.33
C GLY A 187 -16.55 22.80 12.12
N GLU A 188 -17.00 23.91 11.54
CA GLU A 188 -18.43 24.24 11.47
C GLU A 188 -19.16 23.66 10.25
N ASN A 189 -18.48 23.53 9.12
CA ASN A 189 -19.11 23.17 7.83
C ASN A 189 -18.25 22.26 6.94
N ARG A 190 -17.24 21.58 7.50
CA ARG A 190 -16.39 20.64 6.73
C ARG A 190 -16.54 19.21 7.21
N PHE A 191 -16.31 18.27 6.30
CA PHE A 191 -16.41 16.83 6.54
C PHE A 191 -15.22 16.09 5.92
N GLN A 192 -14.63 15.17 6.68
CA GLN A 192 -13.55 14.30 6.19
C GLN A 192 -14.06 13.24 5.23
N ILE A 193 -13.39 13.14 4.09
CA ILE A 193 -13.59 12.09 3.07
C ILE A 193 -12.28 11.36 2.73
N GLY A 194 -11.18 11.74 3.38
CA GLY A 194 -9.86 11.11 3.32
C GLY A 194 -8.96 11.69 4.42
N VAL A 195 -7.69 11.28 4.46
CA VAL A 195 -6.72 11.77 5.45
C VAL A 195 -6.57 13.29 5.38
N ASP A 196 -6.34 13.82 4.17
CA ASP A 196 -6.14 15.24 3.89
C ASP A 196 -7.18 15.79 2.89
N ALA A 197 -8.33 15.12 2.78
CA ALA A 197 -9.39 15.47 1.83
C ALA A 197 -10.71 15.77 2.54
N LEU A 198 -11.29 16.93 2.21
CA LEU A 198 -12.46 17.50 2.87
C LEU A 198 -13.53 17.92 1.86
N ILE A 199 -14.79 17.80 2.26
CA ILE A 199 -15.91 18.53 1.65
C ILE A 199 -16.19 19.75 2.53
N GLN A 200 -16.44 20.92 1.94
CA GLN A 200 -16.96 22.10 2.64
C GLN A 200 -18.34 22.47 2.10
N ILE A 201 -19.31 22.61 3.00
CA ILE A 201 -20.69 22.99 2.71
C ILE A 201 -20.84 24.50 2.83
N ASN A 202 -21.30 25.17 1.78
CA ASN A 202 -21.42 26.63 1.71
C ASN A 202 -22.85 27.03 1.32
N PRO A 203 -23.33 28.21 1.75
CA PRO A 203 -24.55 28.79 1.21
C PRO A 203 -24.33 29.25 -0.24
N VAL A 204 -25.39 29.24 -1.04
CA VAL A 204 -25.42 29.95 -2.33
C VAL A 204 -25.19 31.45 -2.16
N SER A 205 -24.69 32.10 -3.21
CA SER A 205 -24.42 33.54 -3.25
C SER A 205 -24.63 34.10 -4.65
N ASP A 206 -24.42 35.41 -4.85
CA ASP A 206 -24.44 36.00 -6.20
C ASP A 206 -23.34 35.42 -7.11
N GLU A 207 -22.21 34.98 -6.54
CA GLU A 207 -21.11 34.34 -7.26
C GLU A 207 -21.37 32.84 -7.51
N TYR A 208 -22.12 32.20 -6.61
CA TYR A 208 -22.53 30.79 -6.69
C TYR A 208 -24.04 30.65 -6.52
N PRO A 209 -24.85 31.07 -7.52
CA PRO A 209 -26.30 31.07 -7.38
C PRO A 209 -26.88 29.65 -7.43
N ALA A 210 -28.10 29.52 -6.92
CA ALA A 210 -28.80 28.24 -6.77
C ALA A 210 -29.07 27.51 -8.09
N ASP A 211 -29.26 28.25 -9.17
CA ASP A 211 -29.58 27.73 -10.50
C ASP A 211 -28.35 27.23 -11.27
N LEU A 212 -27.14 27.35 -10.69
CA LEU A 212 -25.96 26.73 -11.27
C LEU A 212 -26.11 25.20 -11.33
N PRO A 213 -25.77 24.56 -12.46
CA PRO A 213 -25.73 23.11 -12.54
C PRO A 213 -24.77 22.53 -11.49
N LYS A 214 -25.24 21.53 -10.74
CA LYS A 214 -24.41 20.75 -9.80
C LYS A 214 -23.51 19.79 -10.59
N SER A 215 -22.45 20.32 -11.20
CA SER A 215 -21.55 19.57 -12.10
C SER A 215 -20.44 18.79 -11.40
N THR A 216 -20.28 18.95 -10.09
CA THR A 216 -19.31 18.21 -9.28
C THR A 216 -19.87 16.85 -8.87
N ALA A 217 -19.13 15.79 -9.16
CA ALA A 217 -19.33 14.47 -8.55
C ALA A 217 -18.20 14.20 -7.55
N ILE A 218 -18.52 13.51 -6.46
CA ILE A 218 -17.54 13.11 -5.44
C ILE A 218 -17.49 11.58 -5.42
N ALA A 219 -16.33 11.04 -5.80
CA ALA A 219 -16.05 9.61 -5.71
C ALA A 219 -15.49 9.27 -4.33
N LEU A 220 -16.18 8.36 -3.63
CA LEU A 220 -15.84 7.82 -2.32
C LEU A 220 -15.42 6.35 -2.51
N LEU A 221 -14.13 6.09 -2.34
CA LEU A 221 -13.58 4.74 -2.48
C LEU A 221 -13.81 3.94 -1.20
N THR A 222 -14.31 2.71 -1.34
CA THR A 222 -14.62 1.83 -0.21
C THR A 222 -14.40 0.36 -0.57
N ASP A 223 -13.99 -0.44 0.42
CA ASP A 223 -13.94 -1.90 0.35
C ASP A 223 -15.25 -2.56 0.79
N GLN A 224 -16.20 -1.77 1.30
CA GLN A 224 -17.51 -2.18 1.83
C GLN A 224 -18.65 -1.68 0.94
N LEU A 225 -18.48 -1.78 -0.38
CA LEU A 225 -19.43 -1.24 -1.36
C LEU A 225 -20.85 -1.85 -1.23
N PRO A 226 -21.02 -3.18 -1.03
CA PRO A 226 -22.34 -3.76 -0.79
C PRO A 226 -23.02 -3.20 0.46
N GLU A 227 -22.29 -3.04 1.56
CA GLU A 227 -22.81 -2.54 2.83
C GLU A 227 -23.22 -1.07 2.72
N TRP A 228 -22.44 -0.26 2.01
CA TRP A 228 -22.82 1.12 1.69
C TRP A 228 -24.08 1.19 0.84
N TYR A 229 -24.22 0.30 -0.15
CA TYR A 229 -25.42 0.26 -0.97
C TYR A 229 -26.68 -0.05 -0.14
N GLU A 230 -26.61 -1.07 0.72
CA GLU A 230 -27.69 -1.41 1.65
C GLU A 230 -28.00 -0.25 2.61
N TYR A 231 -26.98 0.38 3.18
CA TYR A 231 -27.13 1.51 4.10
C TYR A 231 -27.82 2.70 3.44
N VAL A 232 -27.37 3.10 2.25
CA VAL A 232 -27.94 4.19 1.46
C VAL A 232 -29.43 3.92 1.15
N GLN A 233 -29.78 2.69 0.78
CA GLN A 233 -31.16 2.28 0.59
C GLN A 233 -31.99 2.38 1.88
N GLN A 234 -31.47 1.87 3.00
CA GLN A 234 -32.16 1.91 4.31
C GLN A 234 -32.40 3.34 4.79
N LYS A 235 -31.48 4.26 4.50
CA LYS A 235 -31.63 5.70 4.80
C LYS A 235 -32.56 6.44 3.84
N GLY A 236 -33.04 5.77 2.78
CA GLY A 236 -33.93 6.38 1.79
C GLY A 236 -33.26 7.45 0.95
N ILE A 237 -31.94 7.36 0.78
CA ILE A 237 -31.18 8.28 -0.08
C ILE A 237 -31.47 7.91 -1.55
N GLU A 238 -31.67 8.92 -2.39
CA GLU A 238 -31.97 8.70 -3.81
C GLU A 238 -30.76 8.08 -4.53
N ILE A 239 -31.00 7.03 -5.32
CA ILE A 239 -29.98 6.33 -6.10
C ILE A 239 -30.25 6.57 -7.59
N LYS A 240 -29.30 7.24 -8.25
CA LYS A 240 -29.34 7.53 -9.69
C LYS A 240 -28.90 6.34 -10.53
N TYR A 241 -27.79 5.71 -10.14
CA TYR A 241 -27.25 4.53 -10.81
C TYR A 241 -27.10 3.41 -9.78
N THR A 242 -27.75 2.28 -10.03
CA THR A 242 -27.81 1.16 -9.10
C THR A 242 -26.57 0.30 -9.14
N TYR A 243 -26.24 -0.30 -7.99
CA TYR A 243 -25.16 -1.26 -7.86
C TYR A 243 -25.43 -2.50 -8.73
N LYS A 244 -24.54 -2.75 -9.69
CA LYS A 244 -24.62 -3.88 -10.64
C LYS A 244 -23.24 -4.52 -10.75
N PRO A 245 -22.85 -5.34 -9.75
CA PRO A 245 -21.52 -5.91 -9.73
C PRO A 245 -21.26 -6.77 -10.97
N ARG A 246 -20.03 -6.67 -11.50
CA ARG A 246 -19.58 -7.48 -12.65
C ARG A 246 -18.35 -8.31 -12.30
N ASP A 247 -18.41 -9.60 -12.59
CA ASP A 247 -17.24 -10.46 -12.48
C ASP A 247 -16.19 -10.08 -13.52
N GLY A 248 -14.93 -10.00 -13.08
CA GLY A 248 -13.78 -9.69 -13.94
C GLY A 248 -13.68 -8.24 -14.44
N GLY A 249 -14.57 -7.34 -14.02
CA GLY A 249 -14.46 -5.91 -14.35
C GLY A 249 -13.44 -5.16 -13.48
N PRO A 250 -12.97 -3.96 -13.90
CA PRO A 250 -12.05 -3.16 -13.12
C PRO A 250 -12.67 -2.61 -11.84
N HIS A 251 -13.89 -2.08 -11.87
CA HIS A 251 -14.52 -1.53 -10.68
C HIS A 251 -16.00 -1.86 -10.67
N ASP A 252 -16.59 -1.82 -9.48
CA ASP A 252 -18.02 -1.65 -9.33
C ASP A 252 -18.31 -0.35 -8.59
N GLY A 253 -19.54 0.14 -8.74
CA GLY A 253 -20.01 1.30 -7.99
C GLY A 253 -21.51 1.49 -8.09
N PHE A 254 -21.99 2.48 -7.34
CA PHE A 254 -23.33 3.04 -7.48
C PHE A 254 -23.27 4.54 -7.23
N VAL A 255 -24.29 5.26 -7.69
CA VAL A 255 -24.34 6.72 -7.53
C VAL A 255 -25.59 7.11 -6.77
N ALA A 256 -25.37 7.74 -5.62
CA ALA A 256 -26.41 8.39 -4.82
C ALA A 256 -26.48 9.88 -5.16
N ILE A 257 -27.61 10.49 -4.84
CA ILE A 257 -27.83 11.93 -4.98
C ILE A 257 -27.97 12.53 -3.58
N ASP A 258 -27.22 13.60 -3.34
CA ASP A 258 -27.34 14.38 -2.11
C ASP A 258 -28.63 15.23 -2.09
N PRO A 259 -28.91 15.99 -1.01
CA PRO A 259 -30.17 16.72 -0.86
C PRO A 259 -30.53 17.72 -1.97
N GLU A 260 -29.55 18.21 -2.74
CA GLU A 260 -29.73 19.24 -3.77
C GLU A 260 -29.11 18.87 -5.13
N GLY A 261 -28.77 17.59 -5.34
CA GLY A 261 -28.45 17.09 -6.68
C GLY A 261 -26.98 16.83 -6.96
N TYR A 262 -26.06 17.01 -6.00
CA TYR A 262 -24.67 16.57 -6.20
C TYR A 262 -24.61 15.05 -6.25
N LEU A 263 -23.72 14.52 -7.09
CA LEU A 263 -23.54 13.10 -7.25
C LEU A 263 -22.48 12.58 -6.29
N LEU A 264 -22.84 11.55 -5.54
CA LEU A 264 -21.94 10.81 -4.65
C LEU A 264 -21.74 9.42 -5.25
N GLU A 265 -20.55 9.19 -5.78
CA GLU A 265 -20.17 7.94 -6.44
C GLU A 265 -19.48 7.06 -5.39
N PHE A 266 -20.11 5.96 -5.01
CA PHE A 266 -19.49 4.98 -4.13
C PHE A 266 -18.86 3.92 -5.03
N GLU A 267 -17.54 3.76 -4.92
CA GLU A 267 -16.79 2.90 -5.84
C GLU A 267 -15.86 1.95 -5.10
N GLN A 268 -15.71 0.76 -5.67
CA GLN A 268 -14.72 -0.22 -5.28
C GLN A 268 -13.91 -0.60 -6.51
N PHE A 269 -12.63 -0.26 -6.49
CA PHE A 269 -11.68 -0.80 -7.47
C PHE A 269 -11.34 -2.25 -7.12
N LYS A 270 -11.46 -3.14 -8.10
CA LYS A 270 -11.13 -4.57 -8.00
C LYS A 270 -9.69 -4.82 -8.43
N GLN A 271 -9.21 -6.02 -8.11
CA GLN A 271 -7.97 -6.52 -8.71
C GLN A 271 -8.18 -6.74 -10.21
N HIS A 272 -7.66 -5.83 -11.01
CA HIS A 272 -7.75 -5.84 -12.47
C HIS A 272 -6.51 -5.19 -13.05
N PRO A 273 -6.00 -5.61 -14.23
CA PRO A 273 -4.84 -4.98 -14.86
C PRO A 273 -4.93 -3.45 -14.95
N GLU A 274 -6.12 -2.91 -15.24
CA GLU A 274 -6.36 -1.44 -15.28
C GLU A 274 -6.16 -0.74 -13.92
N ASN A 275 -6.31 -1.47 -12.82
CA ASN A 275 -6.28 -0.92 -11.48
C ASN A 275 -4.97 -1.15 -10.76
N GLU A 276 -3.97 -1.77 -11.39
CA GLU A 276 -2.71 -2.07 -10.71
C GLU A 276 -2.00 -0.84 -10.18
N LEU A 277 -2.29 0.36 -10.73
CA LEU A 277 -1.82 1.65 -10.22
C LEU A 277 -2.60 2.16 -9.01
N PHE A 278 -3.86 1.76 -8.85
CA PHE A 278 -4.82 2.27 -7.86
C PHE A 278 -5.03 1.30 -6.68
N VAL A 279 -5.00 -0.01 -6.95
CA VAL A 279 -5.24 -1.07 -5.98
C VAL A 279 -3.96 -1.85 -5.80
N ALA A 280 -3.35 -1.71 -4.64
CA ALA A 280 -2.81 -2.87 -3.97
C ALA A 280 -3.07 -2.68 -2.48
N ALA A 281 -4.01 -3.50 -2.02
CA ALA A 281 -4.28 -3.77 -0.62
C ALA A 281 -3.46 -4.99 -0.21
#